data_AF-A0A7J2ICS5-F1
#
_entry.id   AF-A0A7J2ICS5-F1
#
_cell.length_a   1.000
_cell.length_b   1.000
_cell.length_c   1.000
_cell.angle_alpha   90.00
_cell.angle_beta   90.00
_cell.angle_gamma   90.00
#
_symmetry.space_group_name_H-M   'P 1'
#
loop_
_entity.id
_entity.type
_entity.pdbx_description
1 polymer ?
#
loop_
_entity_poly.entity_id
_entity_poly.type
_entity_poly.pdbx_seq_one_letter_code
_entity_poly.pdbx_strand_id
1 'polypeptide(L)'
;MKSKVERMGVDIKISREPPKNMDELLTRIFWKDPKLAPIAKEFLNHVKGWWRSESPYKVEEWDSYCIRKGLTQSRYHNMLKRLRRAGMIEKVYNKNLRKHELHLTDRFSESLAKMARIWDDYCRS
;
A
#
# COMPACT_ATOMS: atom_id res chain seq x y z
N MET A 1 32.33 -8.77 3.45
CA MET A 1 31.32 -8.25 4.41
C MET A 1 30.04 -7.95 3.66
N LYS A 2 28.95 -8.71 3.88
CA LYS A 2 27.65 -8.44 3.24
C LYS A 2 26.93 -7.37 4.07
N SER A 3 26.73 -6.20 3.48
CA SER A 3 26.02 -5.09 4.10
C SER A 3 24.58 -5.50 4.45
N LYS A 4 24.21 -5.28 5.70
CA LYS A 4 22.89 -5.57 6.27
C LYS A 4 21.93 -4.52 5.70
N VAL A 5 21.00 -4.97 4.85
CA VAL A 5 19.94 -4.12 4.29
C VAL A 5 19.07 -3.63 5.46
N GLU A 6 19.29 -2.39 5.87
CA GLU A 6 18.37 -1.68 6.76
C GLU A 6 16.99 -1.65 6.10
N ARG A 7 16.02 -2.23 6.78
CA ARG A 7 14.60 -2.09 6.44
C ARG A 7 14.24 -0.64 6.76
N MET A 8 14.37 0.25 5.77
CA MET A 8 13.80 1.59 5.87
C MET A 8 12.31 1.47 6.16
N GLY A 9 11.94 1.79 7.40
CA GLY A 9 10.58 2.09 7.78
C GLY A 9 10.02 3.19 6.88
N VAL A 10 8.70 3.22 6.76
CA VAL A 10 8.04 4.31 6.05
C VAL A 10 8.31 5.57 6.87
N ASP A 11 9.16 6.47 6.37
CA ASP A 11 9.23 7.85 6.87
C ASP A 11 7.88 8.50 6.58
N ILE A 12 6.92 8.32 7.47
CA ILE A 12 5.67 9.06 7.44
C ILE A 12 6.02 10.41 8.07
N LYS A 13 5.73 11.54 7.39
CA LYS A 13 5.68 12.82 8.11
C LYS A 13 4.53 12.70 9.12
N ILE A 14 4.86 12.32 10.35
CA ILE A 14 3.90 12.19 11.44
C ILE A 14 3.59 13.62 11.90
N SER A 15 2.54 14.22 11.32
CA SER A 15 1.81 15.26 12.04
C SER A 15 1.32 14.65 13.36
N ARG A 16 1.33 15.44 14.45
CA ARG A 16 0.83 15.00 15.76
C ARG A 16 -0.62 14.51 15.69
N GLU A 17 -1.42 15.05 14.76
CA GLU A 17 -2.80 14.61 14.56
C GLU A 17 -2.85 13.40 13.62
N PRO A 18 -3.63 12.34 13.93
CA PRO A 18 -3.89 11.25 12.99
C PRO A 18 -4.62 11.76 11.74
N PRO A 19 -4.49 11.08 10.58
CA PRO A 19 -5.18 11.48 9.37
C PRO A 19 -6.70 11.38 9.56
N LYS A 20 -7.44 12.39 9.10
CA LYS A 20 -8.90 12.50 9.29
C LYS A 20 -9.70 11.64 8.32
N ASN A 21 -9.10 11.30 7.17
CA ASN A 21 -9.72 10.52 6.11
C ASN A 21 -8.66 9.81 5.25
N MET A 22 -9.13 9.01 4.29
CA MET A 22 -8.28 8.23 3.40
C MET A 22 -7.38 9.10 2.49
N ASP A 23 -7.87 10.27 2.06
CA ASP A 23 -7.10 11.17 1.19
C ASP A 23 -5.89 11.74 1.93
N GLU A 24 -6.09 12.16 3.18
CA GLU A 24 -5.01 12.64 4.03
C GLU A 24 -4.02 11.52 4.39
N LEU A 25 -4.52 10.32 4.71
CA LEU A 25 -3.67 9.16 4.98
C LEU A 25 -2.76 8.85 3.78
N LEU A 26 -3.33 8.77 2.58
CA LEU A 26 -2.55 8.49 1.37
C LEU A 26 -1.60 9.63 1.05
N THR A 27 -2.00 10.89 1.23
CA THR A 27 -1.10 12.04 1.07
C THR A 27 0.14 11.92 1.95
N ARG A 28 -0.01 11.45 3.20
CA ARG A 28 1.12 11.21 4.12
C ARG A 28 2.00 10.04 3.67
N ILE A 29 1.42 8.95 3.16
CA ILE A 29 2.19 7.80 2.60
C ILE A 29 2.96 8.21 1.33
N PHE A 30 2.35 9.06 0.52
CA PHE A 30 2.89 9.56 -0.73
C PHE A 30 3.57 10.92 -0.59
N TRP A 31 4.07 11.30 0.60
CA TRP A 31 4.62 12.63 0.86
C TRP A 31 5.71 13.13 -0.11
N LYS A 32 6.50 12.21 -0.70
CA LYS A 32 7.52 12.55 -1.73
C LYS A 32 6.92 12.86 -3.10
N ASP A 33 5.69 12.42 -3.37
CA ASP A 33 4.94 12.69 -4.59
C ASP A 33 3.42 12.68 -4.27
N PRO A 34 2.90 13.74 -3.62
CA PRO A 34 1.50 13.79 -3.18
C PRO A 34 0.49 13.63 -4.32
N LYS A 35 0.88 13.93 -5.56
CA LYS A 35 0.05 13.75 -6.76
C LYS A 35 -0.30 12.29 -7.03
N LEU A 36 0.44 11.33 -6.44
CA LEU A 36 0.10 9.90 -6.50
C LEU A 36 -1.00 9.50 -5.52
N ALA A 37 -1.30 10.28 -4.49
CA ALA A 37 -2.32 9.93 -3.50
C ALA A 37 -3.73 9.68 -4.10
N PRO A 38 -4.29 10.58 -4.94
CA PRO A 38 -5.60 10.32 -5.55
C PRO A 38 -5.58 9.09 -6.48
N ILE A 39 -4.50 8.90 -7.23
CA ILE A 39 -4.31 7.75 -8.12
C ILE A 39 -4.24 6.45 -7.32
N ALA A 40 -3.54 6.46 -6.19
CA ALA A 40 -3.43 5.32 -5.29
C ALA A 40 -4.79 4.98 -4.65
N LYS A 41 -5.61 5.98 -4.30
CA LYS A 41 -6.96 5.77 -3.80
C LYS A 41 -7.84 5.10 -4.85
N GLU A 42 -7.81 5.60 -6.09
CA GLU A 42 -8.52 4.97 -7.20
C GLU A 42 -8.05 3.53 -7.44
N PHE A 43 -6.75 3.28 -7.39
CA PHE A 43 -6.20 1.94 -7.54
C PHE A 43 -6.65 0.99 -6.42
N LEU A 44 -6.61 1.44 -5.15
CA LEU A 44 -7.12 0.68 -4.02
C LEU A 44 -8.61 0.36 -4.18
N ASN A 45 -9.40 1.32 -4.64
CA ASN A 45 -10.83 1.11 -4.94
C ASN A 45 -11.04 0.13 -6.10
N HIS A 46 -10.17 0.18 -7.13
CA HIS A 46 -10.20 -0.75 -8.25
C HIS A 46 -9.93 -2.19 -7.75
N VAL A 47 -8.87 -2.40 -6.98
CA VAL A 47 -8.55 -3.68 -6.35
C VAL A 47 -9.67 -4.15 -5.41
N LYS A 48 -10.24 -3.24 -4.61
CA LYS A 48 -11.39 -3.52 -3.72
C LYS A 48 -12.64 -3.95 -4.49
N GLY A 49 -12.94 -3.31 -5.61
CA GLY A 49 -14.07 -3.65 -6.47
C GLY A 49 -13.91 -5.04 -7.08
N TRP A 50 -12.70 -5.37 -7.51
CA TRP A 50 -12.37 -6.67 -8.10
C TRP A 50 -12.39 -7.79 -7.08
N TRP A 51 -11.99 -7.55 -5.83
CA TRP A 51 -12.16 -8.50 -4.73
C TRP A 51 -13.61 -8.92 -4.49
N ARG A 52 -14.55 -7.98 -4.69
CA ARG A 52 -16.00 -8.24 -4.53
C ARG A 52 -16.62 -8.89 -5.76
N SER A 53 -15.86 -9.02 -6.83
CA SER A 53 -16.23 -9.78 -8.03
C SER A 53 -15.51 -11.12 -8.03
N GLU A 54 -15.99 -12.11 -8.78
CA GLU A 54 -15.30 -13.40 -8.94
C GLU A 54 -13.94 -13.29 -9.69
N SER A 55 -13.51 -12.07 -10.06
CA SER A 55 -12.24 -11.82 -10.74
C SER A 55 -11.35 -10.86 -9.94
N PRO A 56 -10.42 -11.37 -9.11
CA PRO A 56 -9.41 -10.56 -8.45
C PRO A 56 -8.46 -9.92 -9.46
N TYR A 57 -7.96 -8.72 -9.15
CA TYR A 57 -7.03 -8.01 -10.02
C TYR A 57 -5.73 -8.81 -10.19
N LYS A 58 -5.39 -9.18 -11.42
CA LYS A 58 -4.18 -9.97 -11.72
C LYS A 58 -3.01 -9.03 -11.93
N VAL A 59 -1.84 -9.42 -11.44
CA VAL A 59 -0.62 -8.60 -11.56
C VAL A 59 -0.27 -8.30 -13.01
N GLU A 60 -0.56 -9.22 -13.94
CA GLU A 60 -0.34 -9.06 -15.39
C GLU A 60 -1.19 -7.95 -16.03
N GLU A 61 -2.30 -7.54 -15.41
CA GLU A 61 -3.21 -6.51 -15.95
C GLU A 61 -2.70 -5.08 -15.72
N TRP A 62 -1.51 -4.95 -15.11
CA TRP A 62 -0.89 -3.66 -14.80
C TRP A 62 -0.75 -2.75 -16.02
N ASP A 63 -0.39 -3.30 -17.18
CA ASP A 63 -0.16 -2.51 -18.38
C ASP A 63 -1.46 -1.90 -18.91
N SER A 64 -2.52 -2.72 -18.98
CA SER A 64 -3.87 -2.25 -19.32
C SER A 64 -4.39 -1.20 -18.34
N TYR A 65 -4.11 -1.34 -17.04
CA TYR A 65 -4.45 -0.31 -16.06
C TYR A 65 -3.68 1.00 -16.33
N CYS A 66 -2.38 0.92 -16.61
CA CYS A 66 -1.55 2.07 -16.94
C CYS A 66 -2.07 2.84 -18.15
N ILE A 67 -2.38 2.13 -19.24
CA ILE A 67 -2.93 2.70 -20.48
C ILE A 67 -4.25 3.42 -20.19
N ARG A 68 -5.20 2.77 -19.51
CA ARG A 68 -6.52 3.37 -19.19
C ARG A 68 -6.43 4.61 -18.31
N LYS A 69 -5.41 4.71 -17.46
CA LYS A 69 -5.25 5.78 -16.48
C LYS A 69 -4.21 6.83 -16.87
N GLY A 70 -3.59 6.71 -18.05
CA GLY A 70 -2.51 7.61 -18.48
C GLY A 70 -1.30 7.59 -17.53
N LEU A 71 -1.03 6.45 -16.91
CA LEU A 71 0.09 6.26 -15.98
C LEU A 71 1.30 5.69 -16.71
N THR A 72 2.48 6.22 -16.40
CA THR A 72 3.72 5.56 -16.81
C THR A 72 3.95 4.32 -15.96
N GLN A 73 4.60 3.31 -16.55
CA GLN A 73 5.01 2.08 -15.86
C GLN A 73 5.75 2.37 -14.55
N SER A 74 6.70 3.31 -14.58
CA SER A 74 7.49 3.71 -13.40
C SER A 74 6.62 4.27 -12.28
N ARG A 75 5.62 5.12 -12.60
CA ARG A 75 4.71 5.68 -11.60
C ARG A 75 3.82 4.59 -11.00
N TYR A 76 3.30 3.68 -11.81
CA TYR A 76 2.52 2.54 -11.34
C TYR A 76 3.32 1.65 -10.38
N HIS A 77 4.53 1.22 -10.74
CA HIS A 77 5.32 0.35 -9.89
C HIS A 77 5.81 1.06 -8.62
N ASN A 78 6.12 2.35 -8.67
CA ASN A 78 6.41 3.14 -7.47
C ASN A 78 5.20 3.21 -6.54
N MET A 79 4.01 3.48 -7.08
CA MET A 79 2.75 3.46 -6.33
C MET A 79 2.51 2.10 -5.66
N LEU A 80 2.54 1.02 -6.44
CA LEU A 80 2.34 -0.33 -5.94
C LEU A 80 3.37 -0.70 -4.86
N LYS A 81 4.65 -0.35 -5.07
CA LYS A 81 5.73 -0.60 -4.10
C LYS A 81 5.45 0.12 -2.77
N ARG A 82 4.97 1.36 -2.80
CA ARG A 82 4.65 2.12 -1.58
C ARG A 82 3.44 1.56 -0.86
N LEU A 83 2.37 1.23 -1.57
CA LEU A 83 1.18 0.59 -0.98
C LEU A 83 1.53 -0.75 -0.32
N ARG A 84 2.36 -1.56 -0.99
CA ARG A 84 2.85 -2.83 -0.43
C ARG A 84 3.73 -2.63 0.80
N ARG A 85 4.63 -1.64 0.78
CA ARG A 85 5.48 -1.32 1.94
C ARG A 85 4.69 -0.78 3.12
N ALA A 86 3.62 -0.03 2.87
CA ALA A 86 2.69 0.39 3.90
C ALA A 86 1.85 -0.79 4.44
N GLY A 87 1.81 -1.93 3.77
CA GLY A 87 0.97 -3.06 4.19
C GLY A 87 -0.51 -2.84 3.89
N MET A 88 -0.83 -2.07 2.85
CA MET A 88 -2.21 -1.86 2.39
C MET A 88 -2.63 -2.84 1.29
N ILE A 89 -1.65 -3.34 0.53
CA ILE A 89 -1.84 -4.32 -0.55
C ILE A 89 -0.77 -5.39 -0.41
N GLU A 90 -1.11 -6.63 -0.77
CA GLU A 90 -0.14 -7.69 -0.98
C GLU A 90 -0.31 -8.39 -2.33
N LYS A 91 0.71 -9.16 -2.71
CA LYS A 91 0.70 -10.00 -3.90
C LYS A 91 0.52 -11.44 -3.45
N VAL A 92 -0.60 -12.05 -3.78
CA VAL A 92 -0.94 -13.44 -3.43
C VAL A 92 -0.81 -14.32 -4.67
N TYR A 93 -0.34 -15.55 -4.51
CA TYR A 93 -0.32 -16.53 -5.61
C TYR A 93 -1.57 -17.40 -5.55
N ASN A 94 -2.42 -17.30 -6.56
CA ASN A 94 -3.58 -18.17 -6.72
C ASN A 94 -3.16 -19.45 -7.45
N LYS A 95 -3.14 -20.57 -6.72
CA LYS A 95 -2.73 -21.88 -7.27
C LYS A 95 -3.69 -22.39 -8.34
N ASN A 96 -4.98 -22.10 -8.22
CA ASN A 96 -6.01 -22.58 -9.15
C ASN A 96 -5.88 -21.87 -10.51
N LEU A 97 -5.64 -20.56 -10.48
CA LEU A 97 -5.45 -19.76 -11.70
C LEU A 97 -4.01 -19.72 -12.19
N ARG A 98 -3.06 -20.28 -11.42
CA ARG A 98 -1.60 -20.20 -11.65
C ARG A 98 -1.11 -18.78 -11.92
N LYS A 99 -1.70 -17.81 -11.23
CA LYS A 99 -1.47 -16.38 -11.42
C LYS A 99 -1.28 -15.66 -10.11
N HIS A 100 -0.63 -14.51 -10.17
CA HIS A 100 -0.54 -13.62 -9.03
C HIS A 100 -1.63 -12.57 -9.06
N GLU A 101 -2.20 -12.33 -7.90
CA GLU A 101 -3.29 -11.38 -7.68
C GLU A 101 -2.85 -10.33 -6.67
N LEU A 102 -3.48 -9.16 -6.73
CA LEU A 102 -3.30 -8.10 -5.74
C LEU A 102 -4.51 -8.04 -4.83
N HIS A 103 -4.27 -8.15 -3.53
CA HIS A 103 -5.32 -8.18 -2.51
C HIS A 103 -5.09 -7.02 -1.53
N LEU A 104 -6.19 -6.44 -1.01
CA LEU A 104 -6.10 -5.53 0.12
C LEU A 104 -5.77 -6.31 1.39
N THR A 105 -5.06 -5.69 2.34
CA THR A 105 -4.72 -6.31 3.62
C THR A 105 -4.93 -5.36 4.80
N ASP A 106 -4.98 -5.93 6.00
CA ASP A 106 -5.07 -5.24 7.29
C ASP A 106 -3.72 -5.00 7.96
N ARG A 107 -2.61 -5.48 7.37
CA ARG A 107 -1.25 -5.36 7.91
C ARG A 107 -0.82 -3.93 8.25
N PHE A 108 -1.34 -2.94 7.53
CA PHE A 108 -1.15 -1.52 7.87
C PHE A 108 -1.69 -1.23 9.29
N SER A 109 -2.94 -1.61 9.56
CA SER A 109 -3.60 -1.41 10.86
C SER A 109 -2.95 -2.24 11.96
N GLU A 110 -2.60 -3.50 11.69
CA GLU A 110 -1.90 -4.37 12.64
C GLU A 110 -0.55 -3.77 13.08
N SER A 111 0.21 -3.23 12.11
CA SER A 111 1.51 -2.62 12.37
C SER A 111 1.38 -1.40 13.28
N LEU A 112 0.38 -0.54 13.02
CA LEU A 112 0.10 0.64 13.86
C LEU A 112 -0.34 0.24 15.27
N ALA A 113 -1.25 -0.74 15.41
CA ALA A 113 -1.69 -1.22 16.71
C ALA A 113 -0.54 -1.80 17.53
N LYS A 114 0.38 -2.52 16.87
CA LYS A 114 1.59 -3.06 17.50
C LYS A 114 2.55 -1.94 17.95
N MET A 115 2.75 -0.92 17.13
CA MET A 115 3.59 0.24 17.50
C MET A 115 2.99 1.00 18.70
N ALA A 116 1.68 1.21 18.71
CA ALA A 116 0.98 1.85 19.83
C ALA A 116 1.18 1.05 21.12
N ARG A 117 0.98 -0.28 21.10
CA ARG A 117 1.20 -1.14 22.26
C ARG A 117 2.63 -1.05 22.80
N ILE A 118 3.64 -1.13 21.93
CA ILE A 118 5.05 -1.02 22.34
C ILE A 118 5.33 0.31 23.05
N TRP A 119 4.73 1.40 22.55
CA TRP A 119 4.88 2.72 23.16
C TRP A 119 4.15 2.81 24.51
N ASP A 120 2.93 2.30 24.59
CA ASP A 120 2.15 2.26 25.83
C ASP A 120 2.87 1.45 26.92
N ASP A 121 3.45 0.30 26.55
CA ASP A 121 4.24 -0.54 27.44
C ASP A 121 5.46 0.22 27.97
N TYR A 122 6.19 0.93 27.10
CA TYR A 122 7.35 1.76 27.47
C TYR A 122 7.00 2.92 28.41
N CYS A 123 5.84 3.56 28.24
CA CYS A 123 5.41 4.65 29.12
C CYS A 123 4.94 4.20 30.51
N ARG A 124 4.60 2.92 30.67
CA ARG A 124 4.01 2.37 31.91
C ARG A 124 4.96 1.45 32.68
N SER A 125 6.09 1.05 32.07
CA SER A 125 7.20 0.37 32.73
C SER A 125 8.08 1.34 33.50
#